data_AF-A0AAI9BYP5-F1
#
_entry.id   AF-A0AAI9BYP5-F1
#
_cell.length_a   1.000
_cell.length_b   1.000
_cell.length_c   1.000
_cell.angle_alpha   90.00
_cell.angle_beta   90.00
_cell.angle_gamma   90.00
#
_symmetry.space_group_name_H-M   'P 1'
#
loop_
_entity.id
_entity.type
_entity.pdbx_description
1 polymer ?
#
loop_
_entity_poly.entity_id
_entity_poly.type
_entity_poly.pdbx_seq_one_letter_code
_entity_poly.pdbx_strand_id
1 'polypeptide(L)'
;MASPSPNPARPPLQLGAFRRWMLTVAALLGVALLMYLIGALVPLARPSGMYAGMGVMMLLPILLLCAALAAVLGATLVAAVAWWVGVRRIGLGLVLLLAAGVSAVSFFAGCDSAWFDPSAMSRQELAAMNAKLEAMSAHRARLHPAIAQGDLPALQAALDANDPTLAPAQLLCLVRTDVIEGHGHEGLPPVSEERYRFLQGVAEAAWNKATPEDGRRAIGLLAIDSALRHGTARDVERWLERGVDPRNVDWARDVSAQTEPAGLCSTYERWPLSTVDQSELDPDRKRDLLFRFGVKALPAW
;
A
#
# COMPACT_ATOMS: atom_id res chain seq x y z
N MET A 1 -67.66 59.42 -23.48
CA MET A 1 -66.22 59.62 -23.19
C MET A 1 -65.93 58.89 -21.89
N ALA A 2 -65.21 57.77 -21.95
CA ALA A 2 -64.78 57.02 -20.78
C ALA A 2 -63.26 57.14 -20.68
N SER A 3 -62.78 57.75 -19.60
CA SER A 3 -61.36 57.80 -19.26
C SER A 3 -60.90 56.39 -18.86
N PRO A 4 -59.78 55.87 -19.39
CA PRO A 4 -59.26 54.58 -18.95
C PRO A 4 -58.63 54.72 -17.55
N SER A 5 -59.00 53.79 -16.68
CA SER A 5 -58.45 53.59 -15.33
C SER A 5 -56.95 53.23 -15.41
N PRO A 6 -56.11 53.64 -14.44
CA PRO A 6 -54.69 53.31 -14.46
C PRO A 6 -54.49 51.81 -14.21
N ASN A 7 -53.85 51.14 -15.17
CA ASN A 7 -53.38 49.77 -15.00
C ASN A 7 -52.37 49.71 -13.83
N PRO A 8 -52.54 48.83 -12.83
CA PRO A 8 -51.49 48.58 -11.86
C PRO A 8 -50.35 47.84 -12.58
N ALA A 9 -49.27 48.58 -12.86
CA ALA A 9 -48.01 47.99 -13.26
C ALA A 9 -47.61 46.92 -12.24
N ARG A 10 -47.50 45.67 -12.69
CA ARG A 10 -46.97 44.54 -11.91
C ARG A 10 -45.58 44.89 -11.36
N PRO A 11 -45.24 44.49 -10.13
CA PRO A 11 -44.02 44.95 -9.46
C PRO A 11 -42.75 44.34 -10.10
N PRO A 12 -41.70 45.14 -10.40
CA PRO A 12 -40.44 44.65 -10.98
C PRO A 12 -39.48 43.97 -9.96
N LEU A 13 -39.92 43.73 -8.73
CA LEU A 13 -39.05 43.28 -7.62
C LEU A 13 -38.79 41.77 -7.57
N GLN A 14 -39.67 40.93 -8.14
CA GLN A 14 -39.53 39.47 -8.02
C GLN A 14 -38.51 38.86 -8.99
N LEU A 15 -38.39 39.39 -10.21
CA LEU A 15 -37.42 38.87 -11.19
C LEU A 15 -35.96 39.08 -10.74
N GLY A 16 -35.68 40.22 -10.11
CA GLY A 16 -34.35 40.55 -9.58
C GLY A 16 -33.97 39.67 -8.40
N ALA A 17 -34.89 39.41 -7.46
CA ALA A 17 -34.66 38.52 -6.33
C ALA A 17 -34.46 37.06 -6.79
N PHE A 18 -35.28 36.59 -7.74
CA PHE A 18 -35.17 35.23 -8.28
C PHE A 18 -33.84 35.01 -9.01
N ARG A 19 -33.41 35.96 -9.86
CA ARG A 19 -32.13 35.89 -10.56
C ARG A 19 -30.94 35.85 -9.60
N ARG A 20 -31.02 36.59 -8.49
CA ARG A 20 -30.00 36.61 -7.42
C ARG A 20 -29.88 35.26 -6.73
N TRP A 21 -31.01 34.64 -6.38
CA TRP A 21 -31.04 33.30 -5.79
C TRP A 21 -30.54 32.20 -6.74
N MET A 22 -30.91 32.25 -8.01
CA MET A 22 -30.43 31.31 -9.04
C MET A 22 -28.90 31.35 -9.18
N LEU A 23 -28.29 32.53 -9.17
CA LEU A 23 -26.82 32.68 -9.25
C LEU A 23 -26.12 32.11 -8.00
N THR A 24 -26.69 32.29 -6.81
CA THR A 24 -26.13 31.67 -5.59
C THR A 24 -26.25 30.15 -5.57
N VAL A 25 -27.33 29.59 -6.12
CA VAL A 25 -27.50 28.13 -6.25
C VAL A 25 -26.54 27.56 -7.29
N ALA A 26 -26.36 28.25 -8.43
CA ALA A 26 -25.37 27.85 -9.43
C ALA A 26 -23.94 27.89 -8.87
N ALA A 27 -23.61 28.90 -8.04
CA ALA A 27 -22.33 28.97 -7.36
C ALA A 27 -22.13 27.83 -6.35
N LEU A 28 -23.17 27.47 -5.58
CA LEU A 28 -23.13 26.31 -4.68
C LEU A 28 -22.85 25.02 -5.45
N LEU A 29 -23.53 24.79 -6.57
CA LEU A 29 -23.33 23.60 -7.40
C LEU A 29 -21.95 23.58 -8.07
N GLY A 30 -21.46 24.73 -8.54
CA GLY A 30 -20.12 24.85 -9.13
C GLY A 30 -19.01 24.58 -8.12
N VAL A 31 -19.15 25.10 -6.89
CA VAL A 31 -18.21 24.84 -5.79
C VAL A 31 -18.28 23.40 -5.32
N ALA A 32 -19.47 22.81 -5.24
CA ALA A 32 -19.65 21.39 -4.94
C ALA A 32 -18.91 20.50 -5.94
N LEU A 33 -19.10 20.76 -7.25
CA LEU A 33 -18.42 20.04 -8.31
C LEU A 33 -16.88 20.21 -8.25
N LEU A 34 -16.41 21.43 -7.97
CA LEU A 34 -14.98 21.69 -7.82
C LEU A 34 -14.39 20.92 -6.62
N MET A 35 -15.07 20.92 -5.47
CA MET A 35 -14.61 20.21 -4.27
C MET A 35 -14.68 18.69 -4.45
N TYR A 36 -15.67 18.18 -5.20
CA TYR A 36 -15.72 16.79 -5.64
C TYR A 36 -14.52 16.42 -6.51
N LEU A 37 -14.18 17.24 -7.50
CA LEU A 37 -13.00 17.01 -8.35
C LEU A 37 -11.69 17.08 -7.56
N ILE A 38 -11.56 18.04 -6.65
CA ILE A 38 -10.40 18.13 -5.75
C ILE A 38 -10.31 16.88 -4.88
N GLY A 39 -11.41 16.45 -4.27
CA GLY A 39 -11.49 15.21 -3.47
C GLY A 39 -11.10 13.97 -4.28
N ALA A 40 -11.56 13.86 -5.53
CA ALA A 40 -11.19 12.76 -6.43
C ALA A 40 -9.71 12.80 -6.87
N LEU A 41 -9.07 13.98 -6.87
CA LEU A 41 -7.65 14.15 -7.20
C LEU A 41 -6.71 13.89 -6.00
N VAL A 42 -7.20 13.98 -4.75
CA VAL A 42 -6.37 13.70 -3.55
C VAL A 42 -5.81 12.26 -3.55
N PRO A 43 -6.59 11.22 -3.89
CA PRO A 43 -6.07 9.86 -4.07
C PRO A 43 -5.01 9.73 -5.16
N LEU A 44 -5.13 10.47 -6.27
CA LEU A 44 -4.18 10.49 -7.39
C LEU A 44 -2.84 11.15 -7.01
N ALA A 45 -2.86 12.06 -6.04
CA ALA A 45 -1.67 12.72 -5.51
C ALA A 45 -0.90 11.88 -4.48
N ARG A 46 -1.35 10.65 -4.14
CA ARG A 46 -0.58 9.73 -3.30
C ARG A 46 0.76 9.44 -4.00
N PRO A 47 1.89 9.93 -3.48
CA PRO A 47 3.19 9.53 -4.00
C PRO A 47 3.37 8.08 -3.56
N SER A 48 3.37 7.15 -4.53
CA SER A 48 3.86 5.80 -4.33
C SER A 48 5.25 5.89 -3.72
N GLY A 49 5.40 5.53 -2.45
CA GLY A 49 6.71 5.36 -1.79
C GLY A 49 6.87 5.99 -0.40
N MET A 50 6.38 7.22 -0.14
CA MET A 50 6.73 7.91 1.12
C MET A 50 5.68 7.83 2.25
N TYR A 51 4.42 7.50 1.93
CA TYR A 51 3.32 7.47 2.93
C TYR A 51 2.74 6.08 3.17
N ALA A 52 3.31 5.03 2.58
CA ALA A 52 2.86 3.65 2.80
C ALA A 52 3.06 3.20 4.27
N GLY A 53 3.99 3.82 5.01
CA GLY A 53 4.26 3.55 6.43
C GLY A 53 3.54 4.47 7.43
N MET A 54 2.88 5.55 6.98
CA MET A 54 2.02 6.35 7.87
C MET A 54 0.71 5.60 8.03
N GLY A 55 0.64 4.77 9.08
CA GLY A 55 -0.51 3.95 9.38
C GLY A 55 -1.84 4.72 9.31
N VAL A 56 -2.92 3.96 9.10
CA VAL A 56 -4.33 4.40 8.99
C VAL A 56 -4.73 5.50 10.00
N MET A 57 -4.05 5.55 11.16
CA MET A 57 -4.23 6.54 12.23
C MET A 57 -3.84 7.99 11.87
N MET A 58 -2.94 8.22 10.91
CA MET A 58 -2.53 9.58 10.47
C MET A 58 -3.27 10.07 9.21
N LEU A 59 -3.90 9.15 8.46
CA LEU A 59 -4.67 9.51 7.27
C LEU A 59 -5.96 10.25 7.62
N LEU A 60 -6.67 9.78 8.65
CA LEU A 60 -7.92 10.39 9.12
C LEU A 60 -7.77 11.87 9.51
N PRO A 61 -6.78 12.29 10.35
CA PRO A 61 -6.64 13.69 10.71
C PRO A 61 -6.25 14.58 9.51
N ILE A 62 -5.49 14.07 8.55
CA ILE A 62 -5.14 14.80 7.32
C ILE A 62 -6.39 15.01 6.45
N LEU A 63 -7.19 13.96 6.26
CA LEU A 63 -8.45 14.05 5.50
C LEU A 63 -9.45 15.01 6.17
N LEU A 64 -9.54 14.99 7.50
CA LEU A 64 -10.37 15.93 8.25
C LEU A 64 -9.86 17.37 8.12
N LEU A 65 -8.54 17.59 8.12
CA LEU A 65 -7.95 18.91 7.89
C LEU A 65 -8.24 19.42 6.47
N CYS A 66 -8.10 18.56 5.46
CA CYS A 66 -8.43 18.88 4.07
C CYS A 66 -9.93 19.18 3.89
N ALA A 67 -10.81 18.41 4.53
CA ALA A 67 -12.25 18.66 4.51
C ALA A 67 -12.60 19.98 5.21
N ALA A 68 -11.94 20.32 6.32
CA ALA A 68 -12.11 21.60 6.99
C ALA A 68 -11.67 22.78 6.10
N LEU A 69 -10.52 22.64 5.42
CA LEU A 69 -10.04 23.62 4.44
C LEU A 69 -11.01 23.77 3.26
N ALA A 70 -11.51 22.66 2.71
CA ALA A 70 -12.50 22.66 1.64
C ALA A 70 -13.82 23.34 2.07
N ALA A 71 -14.28 23.09 3.29
CA ALA A 71 -15.46 23.75 3.85
C ALA A 71 -15.26 25.27 3.98
N VAL A 72 -14.09 25.71 4.46
CA VAL A 72 -13.76 27.15 4.60
C VAL A 72 -13.62 27.82 3.23
N LEU A 73 -12.93 27.20 2.28
CA LEU A 73 -12.74 27.74 0.94
C LEU A 73 -14.06 27.79 0.15
N GLY A 74 -14.86 26.72 0.22
CA GLY A 74 -16.16 26.68 -0.43
C GLY A 74 -17.13 27.70 0.16
N ALA A 75 -17.17 27.83 1.49
CA ALA A 75 -18.00 28.83 2.15
C ALA A 75 -17.59 30.26 1.81
N THR A 76 -16.29 30.58 1.80
CA THR A 76 -15.80 31.94 1.48
C THR A 76 -16.11 32.33 0.03
N LEU A 77 -15.97 31.40 -0.91
CA LEU A 77 -16.25 31.66 -2.33
C LEU A 77 -17.75 31.88 -2.59
N VAL A 78 -18.61 31.06 -2.00
CA VAL A 78 -20.07 31.24 -2.07
C VAL A 78 -20.51 32.52 -1.35
N ALA A 79 -19.86 32.88 -0.24
CA ALA A 79 -20.12 34.14 0.47
C ALA A 79 -19.79 35.37 -0.38
N ALA A 80 -18.66 35.34 -1.09
CA ALA A 80 -18.25 36.42 -1.99
C ALA A 80 -19.29 36.63 -3.10
N VAL A 81 -19.79 35.53 -3.69
CA VAL A 81 -20.86 35.60 -4.71
C VAL A 81 -22.17 36.10 -4.10
N ALA A 82 -22.57 35.59 -2.94
CA ALA A 82 -23.80 36.01 -2.26
C ALA A 82 -23.79 37.50 -1.85
N TRP A 83 -22.63 38.00 -1.42
CA TRP A 83 -22.40 39.41 -1.11
C TRP A 83 -22.49 40.29 -2.37
N TRP A 84 -21.81 39.88 -3.44
CA TRP A 84 -21.82 40.60 -4.72
C TRP A 84 -23.24 40.71 -5.33
N VAL A 85 -24.04 39.68 -5.11
CA VAL A 85 -25.41 39.56 -5.63
C VAL A 85 -26.46 40.19 -4.68
N GLY A 86 -26.04 40.69 -3.51
CA GLY A 86 -26.85 41.52 -2.61
C GLY A 86 -27.79 40.75 -1.68
N VAL A 87 -27.42 39.53 -1.26
CA VAL A 87 -28.16 38.73 -0.27
C VAL A 87 -28.01 39.34 1.13
N ARG A 88 -29.14 39.62 1.81
CA ARG A 88 -29.15 40.26 3.16
C ARG A 88 -28.66 39.31 4.26
N ARG A 89 -28.18 39.89 5.38
CA ARG A 89 -27.46 39.25 6.51
C ARG A 89 -28.03 37.92 7.02
N ILE A 90 -29.34 37.74 7.11
CA ILE A 90 -29.97 36.50 7.61
C ILE A 90 -29.90 35.36 6.57
N GLY A 91 -30.03 35.67 5.27
CA GLY A 91 -29.87 34.69 4.20
C GLY A 91 -28.41 34.27 3.99
N LEU A 92 -27.47 35.17 4.28
CA LEU A 92 -26.03 34.91 4.13
C LEU A 92 -25.51 33.85 5.12
N GLY A 93 -26.02 33.84 6.36
CA GLY A 93 -25.69 32.82 7.35
C GLY A 93 -26.14 31.42 6.94
N LEU A 94 -27.35 31.29 6.38
CA LEU A 94 -27.87 30.02 5.88
C LEU A 94 -27.09 29.53 4.65
N VAL A 95 -26.75 30.44 3.73
CA VAL A 95 -25.96 30.13 2.53
C VAL A 95 -24.55 29.66 2.89
N LEU A 96 -23.91 30.27 3.90
CA LEU A 96 -22.61 29.85 4.40
C LEU A 96 -22.65 28.43 4.99
N LEU A 97 -23.67 28.12 5.79
CA LEU A 97 -23.80 26.82 6.45
C LEU A 97 -24.07 25.71 5.42
N LEU A 98 -24.93 25.98 4.43
CA LEU A 98 -25.16 25.08 3.31
C LEU A 98 -23.91 24.91 2.43
N ALA A 99 -23.18 25.99 2.14
CA ALA A 99 -21.95 25.94 1.35
C ALA A 99 -20.87 25.10 2.04
N ALA A 100 -20.66 25.31 3.35
CA ALA A 100 -19.70 24.53 4.14
C ALA A 100 -20.06 23.05 4.17
N GLY A 101 -21.34 22.73 4.45
CA GLY A 101 -21.83 21.34 4.47
C GLY A 101 -21.73 20.65 3.12
N VAL A 102 -22.20 21.29 2.05
CA VAL A 102 -22.14 20.74 0.69
C VAL A 102 -20.69 20.58 0.22
N SER A 103 -19.79 21.52 0.54
CA SER A 103 -18.37 21.43 0.16
C SER A 103 -17.67 20.27 0.87
N ALA A 104 -17.94 20.07 2.17
CA ALA A 104 -17.39 18.95 2.93
C ALA A 104 -17.91 17.60 2.41
N VAL A 105 -19.23 17.48 2.21
CA VAL A 105 -19.85 16.24 1.68
C VAL A 105 -19.35 15.94 0.27
N SER A 106 -19.23 16.96 -0.58
CA SER A 106 -18.74 16.78 -1.96
C SER A 106 -17.27 16.36 -1.99
N PHE A 107 -16.44 16.91 -1.09
CA PHE A 107 -15.05 16.49 -0.95
C PHE A 107 -14.93 15.01 -0.54
N PHE A 108 -15.68 14.57 0.48
CA PHE A 108 -15.69 13.15 0.87
C PHE A 108 -16.28 12.24 -0.21
N ALA A 109 -17.35 12.66 -0.89
CA ALA A 109 -17.92 11.91 -2.01
C ALA A 109 -16.93 11.77 -3.19
N GLY A 110 -16.05 12.76 -3.39
CA GLY A 110 -14.94 12.69 -4.34
C GLY A 110 -13.86 11.69 -3.89
N CYS A 111 -13.50 11.70 -2.61
CA CYS A 111 -12.56 10.73 -2.02
C CYS A 111 -13.07 9.28 -2.12
N ASP A 112 -14.37 9.06 -1.93
CA ASP A 112 -15.02 7.75 -2.00
C ASP A 112 -15.48 7.38 -3.42
N SER A 113 -15.09 8.16 -4.44
CA SER A 113 -15.57 7.94 -5.80
C SER A 113 -14.98 6.65 -6.41
N ALA A 114 -15.88 5.75 -6.85
CA ALA A 114 -15.54 4.46 -7.48
C ALA A 114 -14.74 4.58 -8.78
N TRP A 115 -14.54 5.81 -9.30
CA TRP A 115 -13.76 6.08 -10.50
C TRP A 115 -12.27 5.84 -10.32
N PHE A 116 -11.77 5.88 -9.08
CA PHE A 116 -10.34 5.79 -8.77
C PHE A 116 -10.06 4.89 -7.57
N ASP A 117 -10.91 3.88 -7.34
CA ASP A 117 -10.67 2.90 -6.30
C ASP A 117 -9.70 1.82 -6.83
N PRO A 118 -8.42 1.79 -6.41
CA PRO A 118 -7.53 0.67 -6.71
C PRO A 118 -8.02 -0.65 -6.09
N SER A 119 -9.04 -0.62 -5.22
CA SER A 119 -9.73 -1.80 -4.69
C SER A 119 -10.99 -2.20 -5.45
N ALA A 120 -11.35 -1.51 -6.55
CA ALA A 120 -12.32 -2.02 -7.53
C ALA A 120 -11.73 -3.15 -8.38
N MET A 121 -11.11 -4.15 -7.74
CA MET A 121 -11.05 -5.48 -8.32
C MET A 121 -12.47 -5.87 -8.68
N SER A 122 -12.69 -6.27 -9.92
CA SER A 122 -13.96 -6.86 -10.31
C SER A 122 -14.30 -7.99 -9.32
N ARG A 123 -15.59 -8.22 -9.05
CA ARG A 123 -16.00 -9.35 -8.17
C ARG A 123 -15.37 -10.69 -8.59
N GLN A 124 -15.05 -10.81 -9.88
CA GLN A 124 -14.37 -11.94 -10.47
C GLN A 124 -12.88 -12.02 -10.09
N GLU A 125 -12.16 -10.89 -10.09
CA GLU A 125 -10.77 -10.81 -9.60
C GLU A 125 -10.70 -11.07 -8.09
N LEU A 126 -11.61 -10.51 -7.31
CA LEU A 126 -11.67 -10.77 -5.86
C LEU A 126 -11.94 -12.24 -5.56
N ALA A 127 -12.88 -12.87 -6.27
CA ALA A 127 -13.16 -14.30 -6.13
C ALA A 127 -11.95 -15.17 -6.53
N ALA A 128 -11.24 -14.80 -7.60
CA ALA A 128 -10.02 -15.49 -8.01
C ALA A 128 -8.89 -15.33 -6.98
N MET A 129 -8.73 -14.14 -6.40
CA MET A 129 -7.73 -13.87 -5.36
C MET A 129 -8.03 -14.65 -4.08
N ASN A 130 -9.31 -14.68 -3.66
CA ASN A 130 -9.75 -15.46 -2.50
C ASN A 130 -9.52 -16.96 -2.72
N ALA A 131 -9.85 -17.50 -3.89
CA ALA A 131 -9.56 -18.89 -4.23
C ALA A 131 -8.05 -19.20 -4.20
N LYS A 132 -7.20 -18.27 -4.69
CA LYS A 132 -5.74 -18.41 -4.61
C LYS A 132 -5.24 -18.42 -3.16
N LEU A 133 -5.81 -17.56 -2.31
CA LEU A 133 -5.50 -17.49 -0.87
C LEU A 133 -5.93 -18.75 -0.13
N GLU A 134 -7.12 -19.28 -0.40
CA GLU A 134 -7.63 -20.52 0.19
C GLU A 134 -6.80 -21.74 -0.24
N ALA A 135 -6.45 -21.84 -1.52
CA ALA A 135 -5.58 -22.90 -2.01
C ALA A 135 -4.21 -22.86 -1.31
N MET A 136 -3.65 -21.66 -1.13
CA MET A 136 -2.37 -21.48 -0.46
C MET A 136 -2.42 -21.71 1.05
N SER A 137 -3.50 -21.33 1.72
CA SER A 137 -3.67 -21.60 3.15
C SER A 137 -3.83 -23.10 3.43
N ALA A 138 -4.60 -23.80 2.60
CA ALA A 138 -4.71 -25.26 2.65
C ALA A 138 -3.36 -25.94 2.36
N HIS A 139 -2.60 -25.42 1.39
CA HIS A 139 -1.27 -25.94 1.09
C HIS A 139 -0.29 -25.71 2.25
N ARG A 140 -0.27 -24.51 2.85
CA ARG A 140 0.52 -24.21 4.05
C ARG A 140 0.22 -25.17 5.20
N ALA A 141 -1.06 -25.44 5.46
CA ALA A 141 -1.47 -26.39 6.50
C ALA A 141 -0.91 -27.81 6.28
N ARG A 142 -0.75 -28.23 5.02
CA ARG A 142 -0.15 -29.54 4.68
C ARG A 142 1.36 -29.58 4.89
N LEU A 143 2.08 -28.50 4.59
CA LEU A 143 3.54 -28.43 4.74
C LEU A 143 3.99 -28.13 6.17
N HIS A 144 3.13 -27.49 6.96
CA HIS A 144 3.47 -27.04 8.31
C HIS A 144 4.05 -28.14 9.23
N PRO A 145 3.53 -29.40 9.25
CA PRO A 145 4.15 -30.48 10.02
C PRO A 145 5.59 -30.79 9.59
N ALA A 146 5.88 -30.83 8.29
CA ALA A 146 7.22 -31.06 7.76
C ALA A 146 8.18 -29.91 8.15
N ILE A 147 7.68 -28.67 8.10
CA ILE A 147 8.46 -27.48 8.50
C ILE A 147 8.76 -27.50 10.00
N ALA A 148 7.78 -27.85 10.83
CA ALA A 148 7.97 -27.95 12.27
C ALA A 148 9.01 -29.03 12.63
N GLN A 149 9.00 -30.16 11.91
CA GLN A 149 9.91 -31.28 12.13
C GLN A 149 11.30 -31.09 11.48
N GLY A 150 11.48 -30.11 10.60
CA GLY A 150 12.72 -29.96 9.83
C GLY A 150 12.89 -31.05 8.75
N ASP A 151 11.79 -31.60 8.24
CA ASP A 151 11.79 -32.68 7.25
C ASP A 151 12.07 -32.14 5.84
N LEU A 152 13.36 -32.04 5.51
CA LEU A 152 13.83 -31.62 4.19
C LEU A 152 13.36 -32.55 3.06
N PRO A 153 13.43 -33.89 3.18
CA PRO A 153 12.88 -34.80 2.17
C PRO A 153 11.41 -34.53 1.82
N ALA A 154 10.54 -34.28 2.80
CA ALA A 154 9.14 -33.97 2.53
C ALA A 154 8.97 -32.65 1.75
N LEU A 155 9.77 -31.62 2.05
CA LEU A 155 9.74 -30.36 1.31
C LEU A 155 10.33 -30.48 -0.10
N GLN A 156 11.36 -31.30 -0.28
CA GLN A 156 11.89 -31.63 -1.61
C GLN A 156 10.84 -32.35 -2.46
N ALA A 157 10.14 -33.33 -1.89
CA ALA A 157 9.04 -34.01 -2.56
C ALA A 157 7.91 -33.05 -2.95
N ALA A 158 7.61 -32.04 -2.12
CA ALA A 158 6.64 -31.01 -2.45
C ALA A 158 7.08 -30.14 -3.65
N LEU A 159 8.37 -29.80 -3.75
CA LEU A 159 8.93 -29.12 -4.91
C LEU A 159 8.91 -30.00 -6.17
N ASP A 160 9.13 -31.30 -6.02
CA ASP A 160 9.12 -32.28 -7.12
C ASP A 160 7.71 -32.54 -7.68
N ALA A 161 6.68 -32.41 -6.84
CA ALA A 161 5.29 -32.59 -7.22
C ALA A 161 4.81 -31.55 -8.26
N ASN A 162 5.59 -30.48 -8.49
CA ASN A 162 5.34 -29.45 -9.49
C ASN A 162 3.93 -28.85 -9.39
N ASP A 163 3.47 -28.66 -8.15
CA ASP A 163 2.16 -28.12 -7.83
C ASP A 163 2.07 -26.66 -8.35
N PRO A 164 1.12 -26.32 -9.24
CA PRO A 164 0.99 -24.97 -9.79
C PRO A 164 0.68 -23.91 -8.73
N THR A 165 0.28 -24.33 -7.53
CA THR A 165 0.03 -23.44 -6.40
C THR A 165 1.29 -23.08 -5.64
N LEU A 166 2.40 -23.80 -5.81
CA LEU A 166 3.61 -23.61 -5.01
C LEU A 166 4.88 -23.51 -5.85
N ALA A 167 5.22 -22.30 -6.26
CA ALA A 167 6.51 -22.01 -6.87
C ALA A 167 7.65 -22.23 -5.85
N PRO A 168 8.87 -22.58 -6.30
CA PRO A 168 10.01 -22.77 -5.41
C PRO A 168 10.31 -21.58 -4.48
N ALA A 169 10.15 -20.34 -4.97
CA ALA A 169 10.31 -19.13 -4.16
C ALA A 169 9.23 -18.97 -3.08
N GLN A 170 7.98 -19.37 -3.39
CA GLN A 170 6.86 -19.36 -2.44
C GLN A 170 7.09 -20.34 -1.30
N LEU A 171 7.55 -21.56 -1.61
CA LEU A 171 7.91 -22.54 -0.58
C LEU A 171 9.02 -22.01 0.32
N LEU A 172 10.11 -21.48 -0.25
CA LEU A 172 11.21 -20.93 0.55
C LEU A 172 10.74 -19.77 1.42
N CYS A 173 9.93 -18.86 0.89
CA CYS A 173 9.39 -17.74 1.66
C CYS A 173 8.58 -18.23 2.88
N LEU A 174 7.70 -19.21 2.66
CA LEU A 174 6.87 -19.79 3.72
C LEU A 174 7.72 -20.46 4.81
N VAL A 175 8.72 -21.25 4.43
CA VAL A 175 9.63 -21.91 5.38
C VAL A 175 10.47 -20.88 6.12
N ARG A 176 10.99 -19.86 5.42
CA ARG A 176 11.76 -18.77 6.01
C ARG A 176 10.94 -18.04 7.08
N THR A 177 9.71 -17.64 6.77
CA THR A 177 8.83 -16.98 7.73
C THR A 177 8.58 -17.85 8.96
N ASP A 178 8.25 -19.13 8.79
CA ASP A 178 8.03 -20.04 9.93
C ASP A 178 9.33 -20.31 10.74
N VAL A 179 10.51 -20.29 10.11
CA VAL A 179 11.80 -20.54 10.78
C VAL A 179 12.38 -19.30 11.47
N ILE A 180 12.34 -18.14 10.81
CA ILE A 180 12.99 -16.90 11.25
C ILE A 180 12.04 -15.99 12.02
N GLU A 181 10.85 -15.74 11.46
CA GLU A 181 9.91 -14.76 12.02
C GLU A 181 9.01 -15.40 13.09
N GLY A 182 8.86 -16.74 13.05
CA GLY A 182 7.98 -17.49 13.93
C GLY A 182 6.53 -17.00 13.85
N HIS A 183 5.65 -17.58 14.65
CA HIS A 183 4.25 -17.14 14.73
C HIS A 183 4.12 -15.84 15.55
N GLY A 184 4.60 -14.73 15.00
CA GLY A 184 4.04 -13.40 15.22
C GLY A 184 4.44 -12.60 16.46
N HIS A 185 5.21 -13.08 17.45
CA HIS A 185 5.39 -12.31 18.70
C HIS A 185 6.78 -12.38 19.35
N GLU A 186 7.13 -11.28 20.02
CA GLU A 186 8.32 -11.06 20.86
C GLU A 186 8.63 -12.27 21.77
N GLY A 187 9.91 -12.61 21.90
CA GLY A 187 10.37 -13.70 22.77
C GLY A 187 10.54 -15.06 22.09
N LEU A 188 10.58 -15.11 20.76
CA LEU A 188 10.99 -16.33 20.05
C LEU A 188 12.43 -16.70 20.41
N PRO A 189 12.72 -18.01 20.61
CA PRO A 189 14.09 -18.45 20.85
C PRO A 189 14.95 -18.14 19.62
N PRO A 190 16.25 -17.83 19.81
CA PRO A 190 17.17 -17.62 18.70
C PRO A 190 17.11 -18.82 17.73
N VAL A 191 17.13 -18.56 16.42
CA VAL A 191 17.14 -19.60 15.40
C VAL A 191 18.34 -20.50 15.63
N SER A 192 18.11 -21.78 15.94
CA SER A 192 19.19 -22.74 16.17
C SER A 192 19.96 -23.01 14.88
N GLU A 193 21.23 -23.43 15.00
CA GLU A 193 22.04 -23.80 13.83
C GLU A 193 21.34 -24.88 13.01
N GLU A 194 20.72 -25.87 13.65
CA GLU A 194 19.97 -26.93 12.97
C GLU A 194 18.81 -26.38 12.13
N ARG A 195 18.02 -25.46 12.70
CA ARG A 195 16.90 -24.80 11.99
C ARG A 195 17.38 -23.95 10.81
N TYR A 196 18.52 -23.28 10.98
CA TYR A 196 19.15 -22.54 9.89
C TYR A 196 19.69 -23.46 8.79
N ARG A 197 20.33 -24.59 9.13
CA ARG A 197 20.81 -25.59 8.17
C ARG A 197 19.67 -26.22 7.38
N PHE A 198 18.56 -26.51 8.04
CA PHE A 198 17.32 -26.92 7.39
C PHE A 198 16.85 -25.88 6.37
N LEU A 199 16.76 -24.61 6.76
CA LEU A 199 16.38 -23.51 5.86
C LEU A 199 17.34 -23.39 4.65
N GLN A 200 18.66 -23.53 4.86
CA GLN A 200 19.64 -23.55 3.78
C GLN A 200 19.42 -24.75 2.83
N GLY A 201 19.14 -25.93 3.36
CA GLY A 201 18.82 -27.12 2.54
C GLY A 201 17.58 -26.92 1.68
N VAL A 202 16.55 -26.26 2.23
CA VAL A 202 15.34 -25.89 1.48
C VAL A 202 15.65 -24.85 0.40
N ALA A 203 16.47 -23.83 0.71
CA ALA A 203 16.89 -22.83 -0.27
C ALA A 203 17.67 -23.46 -1.44
N GLU A 204 18.56 -24.40 -1.15
CA GLU A 204 19.29 -25.15 -2.18
C GLU A 204 18.37 -26.01 -3.05
N ALA A 205 17.41 -26.71 -2.43
CA ALA A 205 16.40 -27.47 -3.16
C ALA A 205 15.55 -26.57 -4.07
N ALA A 206 15.07 -25.44 -3.54
CA ALA A 206 14.28 -24.47 -4.29
C ALA A 206 15.07 -23.88 -5.47
N TRP A 207 16.33 -23.50 -5.25
CA TRP A 207 17.20 -22.94 -6.29
C TRP A 207 17.38 -23.91 -7.47
N ASN A 208 17.58 -25.19 -7.18
CA ASN A 208 17.78 -26.22 -8.20
C ASN A 208 16.52 -26.47 -9.04
N LYS A 209 15.34 -26.19 -8.49
CA LYS A 209 14.05 -26.35 -9.17
C LYS A 209 13.57 -25.09 -9.88
N ALA A 210 14.02 -23.92 -9.45
CA ALA A 210 13.59 -22.65 -10.02
C ALA A 210 14.13 -22.41 -11.43
N THR A 211 13.27 -21.82 -12.27
CA THR A 211 13.66 -21.31 -13.59
C THR A 211 14.51 -20.05 -13.46
N PRO A 212 15.41 -19.77 -14.44
CA PRO A 212 16.33 -18.63 -14.36
C PRO A 212 15.66 -17.25 -14.42
N GLU A 213 14.49 -17.15 -15.06
CA GLU A 213 13.95 -15.85 -15.49
C GLU A 213 13.50 -14.96 -14.33
N ASP A 214 12.98 -15.50 -13.23
CA ASP A 214 12.59 -14.69 -12.06
C ASP A 214 12.65 -15.42 -10.70
N GLY A 215 12.44 -16.75 -10.69
CA GLY A 215 12.36 -17.51 -9.43
C GLY A 215 13.70 -17.61 -8.69
N ARG A 216 14.81 -17.76 -9.40
CA ARG A 216 16.15 -17.87 -8.79
C ARG A 216 16.56 -16.58 -8.08
N ARG A 217 16.23 -15.41 -8.64
CA ARG A 217 16.59 -14.13 -8.00
C ARG A 217 15.91 -13.99 -6.65
N ALA A 218 14.60 -14.24 -6.58
CA ALA A 218 13.85 -14.22 -5.32
C ALA A 218 14.44 -15.21 -4.29
N ILE A 219 14.72 -16.45 -4.71
CA ILE A 219 15.32 -17.47 -3.84
C ILE A 219 16.69 -17.04 -3.32
N GLY A 220 17.55 -16.55 -4.19
CA GLY A 220 18.89 -16.09 -3.83
C GLY A 220 18.84 -14.95 -2.82
N LEU A 221 17.95 -13.98 -3.02
CA LEU A 221 17.78 -12.85 -2.11
C LEU A 221 17.24 -13.28 -0.74
N LEU A 222 16.26 -14.19 -0.70
CA LEU A 222 15.75 -14.78 0.54
C LEU A 222 16.83 -15.59 1.28
N ALA A 223 17.67 -16.32 0.55
CA ALA A 223 18.76 -17.11 1.11
C ALA A 223 19.89 -16.21 1.66
N ILE A 224 20.24 -15.13 0.96
CA ILE A 224 21.19 -14.12 1.45
C ILE A 224 20.64 -13.46 2.70
N ASP A 225 19.39 -12.99 2.71
CA ASP A 225 18.79 -12.39 3.91
C ASP A 225 18.86 -13.35 5.12
N SER A 226 18.53 -14.63 4.92
CA SER A 226 18.62 -15.65 5.97
C SER A 226 20.06 -15.84 6.47
N ALA A 227 21.04 -15.85 5.56
CA ALA A 227 22.46 -15.98 5.88
C ALA A 227 23.02 -14.72 6.57
N LEU A 228 22.55 -13.54 6.20
CA LEU A 228 22.93 -12.29 6.85
C LEU A 228 22.47 -12.29 8.31
N ARG A 229 21.23 -12.71 8.59
CA ARG A 229 20.66 -12.73 9.95
C ARG A 229 21.22 -13.84 10.84
N HIS A 230 21.33 -15.07 10.32
CA HIS A 230 21.59 -16.26 11.14
C HIS A 230 22.74 -17.15 10.65
N GLY A 231 23.29 -16.87 9.47
CA GLY A 231 24.34 -17.67 8.85
C GLY A 231 25.76 -17.20 9.09
N THR A 232 26.71 -17.84 8.43
CA THR A 232 28.12 -17.41 8.38
C THR A 232 28.40 -16.53 7.18
N ALA A 233 29.52 -15.80 7.18
CA ALA A 233 29.95 -15.04 6.00
C ALA A 233 30.16 -15.93 4.76
N ARG A 234 30.56 -17.20 4.95
CA ARG A 234 30.75 -18.17 3.87
C ARG A 234 29.43 -18.57 3.20
N ASP A 235 28.33 -18.58 3.95
CA ASP A 235 27.02 -18.88 3.37
C ASP A 235 26.56 -17.72 2.48
N VAL A 236 26.80 -16.48 2.89
CA VAL A 236 26.55 -15.29 2.05
C VAL A 236 27.42 -15.34 0.78
N GLU A 237 28.72 -15.61 0.93
CA GLU A 237 29.67 -15.71 -0.18
C GLU A 237 29.22 -16.74 -1.22
N ARG A 238 28.79 -17.92 -0.78
CA ARG A 238 28.26 -18.98 -1.65
C ARG A 238 27.12 -18.48 -2.55
N TRP A 239 26.18 -17.72 -2.02
CA TRP A 239 25.05 -17.23 -2.80
C TRP A 239 25.45 -16.10 -3.75
N LEU A 240 26.37 -15.24 -3.35
CA LEU A 240 26.94 -14.19 -4.21
C LEU A 240 27.73 -14.78 -5.38
N GLU A 241 28.58 -15.79 -5.13
CA GLU A 241 29.35 -16.50 -6.16
C GLU A 241 28.47 -17.25 -7.16
N ARG A 242 27.27 -17.67 -6.75
CA ARG A 242 26.25 -18.27 -7.63
C ARG A 242 25.59 -17.25 -8.58
N GLY A 243 25.96 -15.98 -8.50
CA GLY A 243 25.47 -14.91 -9.36
C GLY A 243 24.23 -14.18 -8.83
N VAL A 244 23.89 -14.34 -7.55
CA VAL A 244 22.84 -13.54 -6.92
C VAL A 244 23.35 -12.12 -6.72
N ASP A 245 22.71 -11.13 -7.36
CA ASP A 245 23.09 -9.72 -7.23
C ASP A 245 22.29 -9.04 -6.10
N PRO A 246 22.93 -8.65 -4.98
CA PRO A 246 22.27 -7.97 -3.86
C PRO A 246 22.15 -6.45 -4.07
N ARG A 247 22.53 -5.90 -5.23
CA ARG A 247 22.48 -4.45 -5.49
C ARG A 247 21.16 -4.03 -6.10
N ASN A 248 20.73 -2.81 -5.79
CA ASN A 248 19.55 -2.15 -6.37
C ASN A 248 18.30 -3.05 -6.37
N VAL A 249 18.11 -3.81 -5.28
CA VAL A 249 17.00 -4.74 -5.15
C VAL A 249 15.72 -3.95 -4.90
N ASP A 250 14.76 -4.11 -5.80
CA ASP A 250 13.39 -3.67 -5.56
C ASP A 250 12.64 -4.85 -4.95
N TRP A 251 12.57 -4.89 -3.62
CA TRP A 251 12.03 -6.06 -2.91
C TRP A 251 10.59 -6.39 -3.30
N ALA A 252 9.78 -5.36 -3.62
CA ALA A 252 8.40 -5.56 -4.05
C ALA A 252 8.35 -6.32 -5.39
N ARG A 253 9.21 -5.96 -6.33
CA ARG A 253 9.29 -6.60 -7.65
C ARG A 253 10.05 -7.92 -7.63
N ASP A 254 11.20 -7.94 -6.96
CA ASP A 254 12.20 -9.01 -7.06
C ASP A 254 11.94 -10.17 -6.09
N VAL A 255 11.11 -9.96 -5.06
CA VAL A 255 10.76 -10.99 -4.05
C VAL A 255 9.26 -11.07 -3.84
N SER A 256 8.60 -10.00 -3.40
CA SER A 256 7.17 -10.05 -3.01
C SER A 256 6.27 -10.52 -4.15
N ALA A 257 6.44 -9.99 -5.36
CA ALA A 257 5.66 -10.41 -6.53
C ALA A 257 5.82 -11.91 -6.86
N GLN A 258 6.98 -12.49 -6.54
CA GLN A 258 7.29 -13.90 -6.80
C GLN A 258 6.88 -14.82 -5.65
N THR A 259 6.68 -14.28 -4.45
CA THR A 259 6.29 -15.05 -3.26
C THR A 259 4.81 -14.88 -2.91
N GLU A 260 4.10 -13.95 -3.53
CA GLU A 260 2.66 -13.79 -3.31
C GLU A 260 1.86 -14.98 -3.88
N PRO A 261 0.89 -15.52 -3.13
CA PRO A 261 0.39 -15.05 -1.84
C PRO A 261 0.91 -15.85 -0.63
N ALA A 262 2.01 -16.61 -0.79
CA ALA A 262 2.55 -17.50 0.25
C ALA A 262 2.93 -16.76 1.54
N GLY A 263 3.30 -15.49 1.40
CA GLY A 263 3.51 -14.57 2.51
C GLY A 263 4.14 -13.28 2.02
N LEU A 264 3.91 -12.20 2.76
CA LEU A 264 4.75 -11.02 2.70
C LEU A 264 6.04 -11.38 3.44
N CYS A 265 7.03 -11.95 2.74
CA CYS A 265 8.39 -12.04 3.25
C CYS A 265 8.94 -10.62 3.41
N SER A 266 8.49 -9.93 4.45
CA SER A 266 8.72 -8.51 4.65
C SER A 266 10.13 -8.31 5.18
N THR A 267 11.06 -7.93 4.31
CA THR A 267 12.34 -7.37 4.73
C THR A 267 12.32 -5.89 4.37
N TYR A 268 12.36 -5.02 5.39
CA TYR A 268 12.08 -3.59 5.28
C TYR A 268 13.27 -2.71 4.85
N GLU A 269 12.91 -1.55 4.28
CA GLU A 269 13.56 -0.23 4.07
C GLU A 269 15.07 -0.07 3.85
N ARG A 270 15.97 -0.88 4.43
CA ARG A 270 17.43 -0.62 4.41
C ARG A 270 18.31 -1.87 4.23
N TRP A 271 17.77 -2.92 3.59
CA TRP A 271 18.51 -4.13 3.19
C TRP A 271 19.63 -3.80 2.18
N PRO A 272 20.75 -4.56 2.12
CA PRO A 272 21.18 -5.67 2.99
C PRO A 272 22.03 -5.24 4.20
N LEU A 273 22.55 -4.01 4.21
CA LEU A 273 23.53 -3.58 5.20
C LEU A 273 22.93 -3.39 6.60
N SER A 274 21.69 -2.91 6.71
CA SER A 274 21.02 -2.83 8.03
C SER A 274 20.75 -4.20 8.64
N THR A 275 20.63 -5.23 7.80
CA THR A 275 20.42 -6.62 8.24
C THR A 275 21.69 -7.21 8.84
N VAL A 276 22.87 -6.77 8.40
CA VAL A 276 24.16 -7.18 8.97
C VAL A 276 24.31 -6.68 10.41
N ASP A 277 23.82 -5.48 10.71
CA ASP A 277 23.95 -4.90 12.06
C ASP A 277 23.14 -5.67 13.12
N GLN A 278 22.20 -6.52 12.69
CA GLN A 278 21.41 -7.41 13.54
C GLN A 278 22.04 -8.81 13.68
N SER A 279 23.15 -9.07 13.00
CA SER A 279 23.83 -10.36 13.01
C SER A 279 24.80 -10.48 14.18
N GLU A 280 24.64 -11.52 15.00
CA GLU A 280 25.62 -11.88 16.03
C GLU A 280 26.86 -12.59 15.46
N LEU A 281 26.76 -13.15 14.24
CA LEU A 281 27.82 -13.94 13.60
C LEU A 281 28.52 -13.18 12.47
N ASP A 282 29.82 -12.94 12.62
CA ASP A 282 30.71 -12.34 11.62
C ASP A 282 30.19 -11.06 10.93
N PRO A 283 29.58 -10.09 11.65
CA PRO A 283 28.93 -8.94 11.01
C PRO A 283 29.90 -8.13 10.14
N ASP A 284 31.11 -7.86 10.62
CA ASP A 284 32.10 -7.09 9.85
C ASP A 284 32.53 -7.81 8.57
N ARG A 285 32.74 -9.13 8.63
CA ARG A 285 33.13 -9.93 7.47
C ARG A 285 32.01 -10.03 6.44
N LYS A 286 30.75 -10.14 6.89
CA LYS A 286 29.57 -10.07 6.01
C LYS A 286 29.45 -8.70 5.36
N ARG A 287 29.70 -7.62 6.12
CA ARG A 287 29.68 -6.23 5.60
C ARG A 287 30.75 -6.03 4.52
N ASP A 288 31.98 -6.44 4.81
CA ASP A 288 33.11 -6.37 3.87
C ASP A 288 32.83 -7.16 2.59
N LEU A 289 32.23 -8.33 2.73
CA LEU A 289 31.83 -9.14 1.58
C LEU A 289 30.79 -8.41 0.72
N LEU A 290 29.73 -7.86 1.31
CA LEU A 290 28.75 -7.07 0.57
C LEU A 290 29.39 -5.86 -0.13
N PHE A 291 30.34 -5.18 0.51
CA PHE A 291 31.10 -4.08 -0.11
C PHE A 291 31.95 -4.55 -1.30
N ARG A 292 32.62 -5.71 -1.20
CA ARG A 292 33.38 -6.30 -2.32
C ARG A 292 32.50 -6.60 -3.52
N PHE A 293 31.26 -7.01 -3.28
CA PHE A 293 30.25 -7.23 -4.31
C PHE A 293 29.51 -5.94 -4.72
N GLY A 294 29.94 -4.78 -4.26
CA GLY A 294 29.50 -3.47 -4.74
C GLY A 294 28.20 -2.96 -4.11
N VAL A 295 27.73 -3.55 -3.01
CA VAL A 295 26.66 -2.98 -2.19
C VAL A 295 27.20 -1.72 -1.52
N LYS A 296 26.56 -0.57 -1.73
CA LYS A 296 26.97 0.68 -1.07
C LYS A 296 26.16 0.90 0.20
N ALA A 297 26.80 1.47 1.22
CA ALA A 297 26.08 1.99 2.38
C ALA A 297 25.05 3.02 1.90
N LEU A 298 23.79 2.82 2.29
CA LEU A 298 22.81 3.90 2.15
C LEU A 298 23.33 5.08 2.96
N PRO A 299 23.34 6.30 2.40
CA PRO A 299 23.73 7.46 3.18
C PRO A 299 22.81 7.54 4.41
N ALA A 300 23.39 7.77 5.58
CA ALA A 300 22.64 7.95 6.82
C ALA A 300 21.80 9.23 6.68
N TRP A 301 20.48 9.06 6.49
CA TRP A 301 19.51 10.15 6.47
C TRP A 301 18.60 9.98 7.70
#